data_AF-A0A2M7YMF2-F1
#
_entry.id   AF-A0A2M7YMF2-F1
#
_cell.length_a   1.000
_cell.length_b   1.000
_cell.length_c   1.000
_cell.angle_alpha   90.00
_cell.angle_beta   90.00
_cell.angle_gamma   90.00
#
_symmetry.space_group_name_H-M   'P 1'
#
loop_
_entity.id
_entity.type
_entity.pdbx_description
1 polymer ?
#
loop_
_entity_poly.entity_id
_entity_poly.type
_entity_poly.pdbx_seq_one_letter_code
_entity_poly.pdbx_strand_id
1 'polypeptide(L)'
;MNRVIVIGYGALEKAVFWDEPNQGWKCSVCLNTKIQCYKNPPGDLLEFAENVAKKFKAEISFVDVFSTKDGYVLNEINTACSLIIHERISRYNISKKIADYLLSFV
;
A
#
# COMPACT_ATOMS: atom_id res chain seq x y z
N MET A 1 9.84 -4.54 3.68
CA MET A 1 8.37 -4.67 3.66
C MET A 1 7.79 -3.63 2.72
N ASN A 2 6.85 -4.02 1.89
CA ASN A 2 6.14 -3.14 0.97
C ASN A 2 4.73 -2.87 1.49
N ARG A 3 4.18 -1.72 1.12
CA ARG A 3 2.78 -1.36 1.32
C ARG A 3 2.21 -0.86 0.01
N VAL A 4 1.15 -1.51 -0.44
CA VAL A 4 0.37 -1.10 -1.59
C VAL A 4 -0.98 -0.60 -1.10
N ILE A 5 -1.36 0.63 -1.47
CA ILE A 5 -2.72 1.13 -1.21
C ILE A 5 -3.60 0.68 -2.37
N VAL A 6 -4.71 0.02 -2.06
CA VAL A 6 -5.69 -0.45 -3.04
C VAL A 6 -7.00 0.30 -2.85
N ILE A 7 -7.58 0.79 -3.95
CA ILE A 7 -8.89 1.45 -4.00
C ILE A 7 -9.68 0.83 -5.15
N GLY A 8 -10.90 0.36 -4.87
CA GLY A 8 -11.75 -0.30 -5.87
C GLY A 8 -11.08 -1.51 -6.53
N TYR A 9 -10.33 -2.27 -5.75
CA TYR A 9 -9.52 -3.42 -6.21
C TYR A 9 -8.37 -3.09 -7.16
N GLY A 10 -8.07 -1.80 -7.41
CA GLY A 10 -6.94 -1.34 -8.19
C GLY A 10 -5.82 -0.80 -7.29
N ALA A 11 -4.58 -1.22 -7.55
CA ALA A 11 -3.43 -0.71 -6.82
C ALA A 11 -3.10 0.74 -7.21
N LEU A 12 -2.84 1.59 -6.23
CA LEU A 12 -2.39 2.95 -6.46
C LEU A 12 -0.88 2.98 -6.72
N GLU A 13 -0.49 2.84 -7.98
CA GLU A 13 0.93 2.80 -8.40
C GLU A 13 1.76 4.00 -7.91
N LYS A 14 1.13 5.18 -7.81
CA LYS A 14 1.76 6.42 -7.32
C LYS A 14 1.94 6.48 -5.79
N ALA A 15 1.42 5.49 -5.08
CA ALA A 15 1.40 5.43 -3.62
C ALA A 15 1.75 4.01 -3.14
N VAL A 16 2.86 3.47 -3.67
CA VAL A 16 3.47 2.23 -3.19
C VAL A 16 4.69 2.58 -2.37
N PHE A 17 4.74 2.06 -1.16
CA PHE A 17 5.77 2.40 -0.19
C PHE A 17 6.56 1.18 0.23
N TRP A 18 7.78 1.38 0.68
CA TRP A 18 8.58 0.33 1.27
C TRP A 18 9.45 0.83 2.40
N ASP A 19 9.84 -0.11 3.25
CA ASP A 19 10.72 0.08 4.38
C ASP A 19 11.62 -1.13 4.55
N GLU A 20 12.79 -0.92 5.12
CA GLU A 20 13.75 -1.95 5.50
C GLU A 20 13.96 -1.92 7.01
N PRO A 21 14.14 -3.09 7.65
CA PRO A 21 14.30 -3.14 9.09
C PRO A 21 15.62 -2.46 9.50
N ASN A 22 15.52 -1.49 10.42
CA ASN A 22 16.70 -0.81 10.97
C ASN A 22 17.26 -1.53 12.21
N GLN A 23 16.39 -2.09 13.05
CA GLN A 23 16.76 -2.92 14.20
C GLN A 23 15.84 -4.14 14.30
N GLY A 24 16.43 -5.33 14.26
CA GLY A 24 15.69 -6.59 14.25
C GLY A 24 15.01 -6.85 12.91
N TRP A 25 13.81 -7.44 12.93
CA TRP A 25 13.07 -7.82 11.72
C TRP A 25 11.89 -6.89 11.41
N LYS A 26 11.55 -5.97 12.33
CA LYS A 26 10.31 -5.18 12.25
C LYS A 26 10.47 -3.99 11.29
N CYS A 27 9.55 -3.90 10.35
CA CYS A 27 9.30 -2.70 9.54
C CYS A 27 8.02 -2.01 10.01
N SER A 28 7.90 -0.69 9.84
CA SER A 28 6.63 -0.01 10.12
C SER A 28 6.40 1.14 9.15
N VAL A 29 5.59 0.89 8.13
CA VAL A 29 5.32 1.91 7.10
C VAL A 29 4.37 3.02 7.62
N CYS A 30 3.51 2.73 8.62
CA CYS A 30 2.66 3.76 9.23
C CYS A 30 3.43 4.75 10.13
N LEU A 31 4.52 4.32 10.77
CA LEU A 31 5.17 5.10 11.84
C LEU A 31 6.58 5.57 11.46
N ASN A 32 7.21 4.93 10.48
CA ASN A 32 8.54 5.31 10.03
C ASN A 32 8.43 6.51 9.06
N THR A 33 8.95 7.66 9.49
CA THR A 33 8.97 8.89 8.67
C THR A 33 9.98 8.84 7.53
N LYS A 34 10.84 7.82 7.48
CA LYS A 34 11.87 7.58 6.47
C LYS A 34 11.48 6.51 5.44
N ILE A 35 10.22 6.07 5.42
CA ILE A 35 9.73 5.15 4.39
C ILE A 35 10.00 5.74 3.00
N GLN A 36 10.23 4.86 2.05
CA GLN A 36 10.47 5.25 0.67
C GLN A 36 9.21 5.04 -0.15
N CYS A 37 9.02 5.84 -1.19
CA CYS A 37 7.98 5.64 -2.19
C CYS A 37 8.64 5.14 -3.48
N TYR A 38 8.07 4.11 -4.08
CA TYR A 38 8.52 3.66 -5.39
C TYR A 38 8.28 4.75 -6.43
N LYS A 39 9.24 4.92 -7.34
CA LYS A 39 9.04 5.68 -8.59
C LYS A 39 8.39 4.80 -9.64
N ASN A 40 8.88 3.57 -9.77
CA ASN A 40 8.37 2.52 -10.65
C ASN A 40 8.19 1.25 -9.80
N PRO A 41 7.00 1.00 -9.23
CA PRO A 41 6.76 -0.22 -8.46
C PRO A 41 6.79 -1.46 -9.36
N PRO A 42 7.23 -2.63 -8.85
CA PRO A 42 7.15 -3.90 -9.58
C PRO A 42 5.70 -4.25 -9.94
N GLY A 43 5.45 -4.65 -11.19
CA GLY A 43 4.09 -4.96 -11.67
C GLY A 43 3.47 -6.19 -10.99
N ASP A 44 4.28 -7.19 -10.70
CA ASP A 44 3.92 -8.40 -9.96
C ASP A 44 3.54 -8.11 -8.50
N LEU A 45 4.15 -7.11 -7.86
CA LEU A 45 3.73 -6.63 -6.53
C LEU A 45 2.35 -5.99 -6.58
N LEU A 46 2.07 -5.17 -7.60
CA LEU A 46 0.76 -4.53 -7.78
C LEU A 46 -0.32 -5.59 -7.98
N GLU A 47 -0.09 -6.51 -8.92
CA GLU A 47 -1.01 -7.60 -9.22
C GLU A 47 -1.27 -8.48 -7.98
N PHE A 48 -0.22 -8.79 -7.21
CA PHE A 48 -0.37 -9.51 -5.95
C PHE A 48 -1.31 -8.79 -4.98
N ALA A 49 -1.12 -7.48 -4.78
CA ALA A 49 -1.96 -6.71 -3.86
C ALA A 49 -3.41 -6.59 -4.35
N GLU A 50 -3.64 -6.42 -5.65
CA GLU A 50 -4.98 -6.42 -6.24
C GLU A 50 -5.68 -7.76 -6.05
N ASN A 51 -4.98 -8.86 -6.29
CA ASN A 51 -5.50 -10.21 -6.10
C ASN A 51 -5.85 -10.48 -4.64
N VAL A 52 -5.02 -10.03 -3.69
CA VAL A 52 -5.34 -10.07 -2.26
C VAL A 52 -6.62 -9.27 -1.99
N ALA A 53 -6.69 -8.01 -2.42
CA ALA A 53 -7.87 -7.17 -2.18
C ALA A 53 -9.16 -7.78 -2.74
N LYS A 54 -9.13 -8.33 -3.97
CA LYS A 54 -10.26 -9.03 -4.59
C LYS A 54 -10.70 -10.25 -3.78
N LYS A 55 -9.73 -11.08 -3.34
CA LYS A 55 -10.01 -12.30 -2.59
C LYS A 55 -10.64 -12.03 -1.23
N PHE A 56 -10.22 -10.96 -0.57
CA PHE A 56 -10.76 -10.54 0.73
C PHE A 56 -11.92 -9.55 0.64
N LYS A 57 -12.34 -9.16 -0.58
CA LYS A 57 -13.36 -8.12 -0.81
C LYS A 57 -13.03 -6.80 -0.09
N ALA A 58 -11.73 -6.45 -0.05
CA ALA A 58 -11.22 -5.26 0.63
C ALA A 58 -11.10 -4.08 -0.36
N GLU A 59 -12.18 -3.31 -0.51
CA GLU A 59 -12.28 -2.25 -1.53
C GLU A 59 -11.37 -1.05 -1.28
N ILE A 60 -11.15 -0.65 -0.04
CA ILE A 60 -10.18 0.39 0.35
C ILE A 60 -9.29 -0.21 1.43
N SER A 61 -8.04 -0.48 1.09
CA SER A 61 -7.11 -1.13 2.03
C SER A 61 -5.65 -0.79 1.76
N PHE A 62 -4.84 -0.99 2.78
CA PHE A 62 -3.38 -1.04 2.72
C PHE A 62 -2.99 -2.51 2.79
N VAL A 63 -2.32 -3.00 1.75
CA VAL A 63 -1.84 -4.38 1.66
C VAL A 63 -0.35 -4.38 1.93
N ASP A 64 0.04 -4.90 3.09
CA ASP A 64 1.44 -5.02 3.49
C ASP A 64 1.99 -6.38 3.12
N VAL A 65 3.16 -6.36 2.48
CA VAL A 65 3.74 -7.52 1.80
C VAL A 65 5.22 -7.62 2.13
N PHE A 66 5.70 -8.82 2.45
CA PHE A 66 7.13 -9.11 2.44
C PHE A 66 7.56 -9.63 1.08
N SER A 67 8.64 -9.05 0.53
CA SER A 67 9.36 -9.63 -0.59
C SER A 67 10.25 -10.76 -0.08
N THR A 68 10.22 -11.89 -0.75
CA THR A 68 11.10 -13.04 -0.53
C THR A 68 11.79 -13.40 -1.84
N LYS A 69 12.78 -14.29 -1.77
CA LYS A 69 13.44 -14.82 -2.99
C LYS A 69 12.48 -15.59 -3.91
N ASP A 70 11.38 -16.11 -3.37
CA ASP A 70 10.41 -16.96 -4.08
C ASP A 70 9.13 -16.18 -4.44
N GLY A 71 9.10 -14.86 -4.22
CA GLY A 71 7.95 -13.99 -4.50
C GLY A 71 7.43 -13.26 -3.26
N TYR A 72 6.12 -13.03 -3.22
CA TYR A 72 5.47 -12.17 -2.23
C TYR A 72 4.68 -12.94 -1.17
N VAL A 73 4.77 -12.48 0.08
CA VAL A 73 4.00 -13.03 1.20
C VAL A 73 3.17 -11.92 1.83
N LEU A 74 1.86 -12.14 1.93
CA LEU A 74 0.94 -11.23 2.62
C LEU A 74 1.28 -11.18 4.11
N ASN A 75 1.49 -9.97 4.65
CA ASN A 75 1.72 -9.74 6.07
C ASN A 75 0.46 -9.21 6.77
N GLU A 76 -0.16 -8.16 6.22
CA GLU A 76 -1.31 -7.50 6.84
C GLU A 76 -2.21 -6.87 5.77
N ILE A 77 -3.52 -6.87 6.03
CA ILE A 77 -4.48 -6.00 5.35
C ILE A 77 -5.01 -5.03 6.40
N ASN A 78 -4.79 -3.75 6.16
CA ASN A 78 -5.25 -2.69 7.06
C ASN A 78 -6.27 -1.80 6.34
N THR A 79 -7.27 -1.29 7.06
CA THR A 79 -8.30 -0.40 6.51
C THR A 79 -8.25 1.00 7.11
N ALA A 80 -7.45 1.21 8.16
CA ALA A 80 -7.37 2.46 8.90
C ALA A 80 -5.92 2.76 9.32
N CYS A 81 -5.17 3.42 8.44
CA CYS A 81 -3.87 4.02 8.77
C CYS A 81 -3.86 5.51 8.38
N SER A 82 -3.06 6.30 9.10
CA SER A 82 -2.87 7.72 8.80
C SER A 82 -2.27 7.90 7.39
N LEU A 83 -2.93 8.72 6.57
CA LEU A 83 -2.47 9.04 5.22
C LEU A 83 -1.43 10.17 5.17
N ILE A 84 -1.27 10.94 6.25
CA ILE A 84 -0.45 12.16 6.28
C ILE A 84 0.99 11.89 5.82
N ILE A 85 1.63 10.83 6.34
CA ILE A 85 3.01 10.48 5.97
C ILE A 85 3.06 10.00 4.51
N HIS A 86 2.11 9.16 4.11
CA HIS A 86 2.02 8.58 2.77
C HIS A 86 1.86 9.68 1.71
N GLU A 87 0.91 10.60 1.88
CA GLU A 87 0.67 11.71 0.96
C GLU A 87 1.84 12.71 0.92
N ARG A 88 2.46 12.96 2.07
CA ARG A 88 3.65 13.84 2.14
C ARG A 88 4.82 13.26 1.35
N ILE A 89 5.04 11.94 1.43
CA ILE A 89 6.18 11.28 0.79
C ILE A 89 5.91 11.04 -0.70
N SER A 90 4.73 10.55 -1.06
CA SER A 90 4.35 10.29 -2.45
C SER A 90 4.04 11.57 -3.25
N ARG A 91 3.74 12.68 -2.56
CA ARG A 91 3.18 13.90 -3.15
C ARG A 91 1.89 13.63 -3.94
N TYR A 92 1.18 12.56 -3.58
CA TYR A 92 -0.04 12.12 -4.22
C TYR A 92 -1.20 12.24 -3.24
N ASN A 93 -2.31 12.82 -3.70
CA ASN A 93 -3.49 13.06 -2.86
C ASN A 93 -4.35 11.78 -2.80
N ILE A 94 -4.00 10.89 -1.88
CA ILE A 94 -4.65 9.59 -1.68
C ILE A 94 -6.06 9.80 -1.12
N SER A 95 -6.24 10.76 -0.22
CA SER A 95 -7.53 11.11 0.39
C SER A 95 -8.55 11.51 -0.67
N LYS A 96 -8.15 12.35 -1.64
CA LYS A 96 -9.00 12.71 -2.78
C LYS A 96 -9.36 11.48 -3.61
N LYS A 97 -8.41 10.56 -3.84
CA LYS A 97 -8.70 9.33 -4.61
C LYS A 97 -9.72 8.43 -3.92
N ILE A 98 -9.63 8.30 -2.60
CA ILE A 98 -10.64 7.58 -1.80
C ILE A 98 -12.00 8.28 -1.91
N ALA A 99 -12.03 9.61 -1.74
CA ALA A 99 -13.26 10.38 -1.85
C ALA A 99 -13.91 10.28 -3.24
N ASP A 100 -13.13 10.44 -4.31
CA ASP A 100 -13.60 10.32 -5.70
C ASP A 100 -14.20 8.93 -5.95
N TYR A 101 -13.59 7.87 -5.41
CA TYR A 101 -14.11 6.51 -5.50
C TYR A 101 -15.42 6.33 -4.73
N LEU A 102 -15.51 6.81 -3.49
CA LEU A 102 -16.74 6.73 -2.69
C LEU A 102 -17.89 7.51 -3.32
N LEU A 103 -17.61 8.66 -3.95
CA LEU A 103 -18.60 9.45 -4.66
C LEU A 103 -19.10 8.79 -5.95
N SER A 104 -18.36 7.82 -6.52
CA SER A 104 -18.81 7.10 -7.71
C SER A 104 -19.98 6.13 -7.48
N PHE A 105 -20.34 5.89 -6.21
CA PHE A 105 -21.50 5.08 -5.83
C PHE A 105 -22.79 5.88 -5.62
N VAL A 106 -22.70 7.21 -5.71
CA VAL A 106 -23.81 8.16 -5.49
C VAL A 106 -24.29 8.72 -6.82
#